data_AF-A0A2L1KEN4-F1
#
_entry.id   AF-A0A2L1KEN4-F1
#
_cell.length_a   1.000
_cell.length_b   1.000
_cell.length_c   1.000
_cell.angle_alpha   90.00
_cell.angle_beta   90.00
_cell.angle_gamma   90.00
#
_symmetry.space_group_name_H-M   'P 1'
#
loop_
_entity.id
_entity.type
_entity.pdbx_description
1 polymer ?
#
loop_
_entity_poly.entity_id
_entity_poly.type
_entity_poly.pdbx_seq_one_letter_code
_entity_poly.pdbx_strand_id
1 'polypeptide(L)'
;MISLGHKHGLHVTIIDDSVVREPNLVRQRFWPCDLGQYKAISLANRYNLLLGMKWEGLPYRFPSRATDDAIGNADLIISAVDLPSARVAIGACEAVKHNCMWLDLGNGHRHGQVVFGGINKVMRDRFPNVLDAYPEIPLLEDDHTKSCSAAESIRTQDCLVNRAVTTAGMGIVWELLRTGETSKHWLVLNLGTGEQMSYPFPPPAPKQPKATGKKGKVSKLRKV
;
A
#
# COMPACT_ATOMS: atom_id res chain seq x y z
N MET A 1 -20.68 -1.52 3.49
CA MET A 1 -20.67 -0.04 3.61
C MET A 1 -22.04 0.56 3.32
N ILE A 2 -22.61 0.41 2.12
CA ILE A 2 -23.95 0.94 1.80
C ILE A 2 -25.01 0.34 2.73
N SER A 3 -24.99 -0.98 2.94
CA SER A 3 -25.86 -1.66 3.91
C SER A 3 -25.61 -1.28 5.37
N LEU A 4 -24.49 -0.58 5.66
CA LEU A 4 -24.16 -0.04 6.99
C LEU A 4 -24.53 1.46 7.09
N GLY A 5 -25.21 2.04 6.10
CA GLY A 5 -25.68 3.43 6.11
C GLY A 5 -24.74 4.46 5.48
N HIS A 6 -23.61 4.04 4.88
CA HIS A 6 -22.73 4.97 4.17
C HIS A 6 -23.33 5.44 2.84
N LYS A 7 -23.57 6.75 2.72
CA LYS A 7 -24.30 7.37 1.58
C LYS A 7 -23.72 7.08 0.20
N HIS A 8 -22.41 6.88 0.09
CA HIS A 8 -21.71 6.80 -1.21
C HIS A 8 -20.85 5.55 -1.42
N GLY A 9 -20.82 4.62 -0.46
CA GLY A 9 -19.96 3.43 -0.56
C GLY A 9 -18.47 3.77 -0.60
N LEU A 10 -17.69 2.98 -1.33
CA LEU A 10 -16.26 3.21 -1.57
C LEU A 10 -16.04 3.70 -3.00
N HIS A 11 -15.30 4.79 -3.16
CA HIS A 11 -14.74 5.18 -4.44
C HIS A 11 -13.40 4.46 -4.61
N VAL A 12 -13.24 3.73 -5.71
CA VAL A 12 -12.04 2.91 -5.94
C VAL A 12 -11.52 3.19 -7.35
N THR A 13 -10.26 3.56 -7.42
CA THR A 13 -9.50 3.69 -8.66
C THR A 13 -8.41 2.63 -8.68
N ILE A 14 -8.38 1.81 -9.74
CA ILE A 14 -7.37 0.78 -9.97
C ILE A 14 -6.36 1.34 -10.97
N ILE A 15 -5.07 1.29 -10.64
CA ILE A 15 -3.98 1.78 -11.51
C ILE A 15 -3.08 0.60 -11.87
N ASP A 16 -2.98 0.28 -13.16
CA ASP A 16 -2.08 -0.75 -13.70
C ASP A 16 -1.96 -0.57 -15.22
N ASP A 17 -0.75 -0.41 -15.76
CA ASP A 17 -0.48 -0.25 -17.20
C ASP A 17 -0.40 -1.57 -17.97
N SER A 18 -0.41 -2.70 -17.26
CA SER A 18 -0.24 -4.01 -17.86
C SER A 18 -1.52 -4.52 -18.48
N VAL A 19 -1.35 -5.28 -19.57
CA VAL A 19 -2.40 -6.08 -20.17
C VAL A 19 -2.45 -7.48 -19.55
N VAL A 20 -3.63 -8.11 -19.61
CA VAL A 20 -3.81 -9.50 -19.21
C VAL A 20 -3.12 -10.42 -20.21
N ARG A 21 -2.27 -11.32 -19.69
CA ARG A 21 -1.57 -12.37 -20.43
C ARG A 21 -1.98 -13.74 -19.91
N GLU A 22 -1.71 -14.79 -20.68
CA GLU A 22 -2.07 -16.17 -20.31
C GLU A 22 -1.68 -16.57 -18.87
N PRO A 23 -0.48 -16.23 -18.35
CA PRO A 23 -0.15 -16.62 -16.97
C PRO A 23 -1.03 -15.97 -15.90
N ASN A 24 -1.72 -14.86 -16.23
CA ASN A 24 -2.62 -14.20 -15.31
C ASN A 24 -3.94 -14.96 -15.11
N LEU A 25 -4.33 -15.83 -16.04
CA LEU A 25 -5.57 -16.62 -15.95
C LEU A 25 -5.53 -17.66 -14.83
N VAL A 26 -4.34 -18.03 -14.37
CA VAL A 26 -4.16 -19.07 -13.35
C VAL A 26 -4.10 -18.51 -11.94
N ARG A 27 -3.35 -17.41 -11.74
CA ARG A 27 -3.04 -16.88 -10.41
C ARG A 27 -3.76 -15.56 -10.06
N GLN A 28 -4.38 -14.92 -11.05
CA GLN A 28 -5.12 -13.68 -10.88
C GLN A 28 -6.57 -13.90 -11.29
N ARG A 29 -7.45 -12.99 -10.88
CA ARG A 29 -8.88 -13.06 -11.20
C ARG A 29 -9.15 -12.51 -12.61
N PHE A 30 -8.54 -13.14 -13.61
CA PHE A 30 -8.77 -12.86 -15.04
C PHE A 30 -9.26 -14.11 -15.76
N TRP A 31 -10.04 -13.90 -16.81
CA TRP A 31 -10.66 -14.93 -17.63
C TRP A 31 -10.17 -14.84 -19.08
N PRO A 32 -10.36 -15.89 -19.90
CA PRO A 32 -9.92 -15.88 -21.31
C PRO A 32 -10.41 -14.68 -22.11
N CYS A 33 -11.61 -14.16 -21.82
CA CYS A 33 -12.16 -12.97 -22.46
C CYS A 33 -11.41 -11.66 -22.13
N ASP A 34 -10.55 -11.66 -21.11
CA ASP A 34 -9.78 -10.48 -20.74
C ASP A 34 -8.42 -10.41 -21.45
N LEU A 35 -8.01 -11.47 -22.16
CA LEU A 35 -6.68 -11.51 -22.80
C LEU A 35 -6.47 -10.31 -23.73
N GLY A 36 -5.32 -9.66 -23.57
CA GLY A 36 -4.96 -8.45 -24.33
C GLY A 36 -5.63 -7.16 -23.84
N GLN A 37 -6.57 -7.22 -22.89
CA GLN A 37 -7.18 -6.04 -22.30
C GLN A 37 -6.34 -5.52 -21.13
N TYR A 38 -6.43 -4.21 -20.84
CA TYR A 38 -5.79 -3.61 -19.68
C TYR A 38 -6.38 -4.16 -18.37
N LYS A 39 -5.49 -4.59 -17.47
CA LYS A 39 -5.88 -5.20 -16.19
C LYS A 39 -6.79 -4.31 -15.35
N ALA A 40 -6.41 -3.04 -15.22
CA ALA A 40 -7.17 -2.06 -14.45
C ALA A 40 -8.60 -1.90 -14.98
N ILE A 41 -8.75 -1.76 -16.29
CA ILE A 41 -10.04 -1.60 -16.96
C ILE A 41 -10.90 -2.88 -16.81
N SER A 42 -10.32 -4.06 -17.09
CA SER A 42 -11.04 -5.33 -17.00
C SER A 42 -11.58 -5.59 -15.59
N LEU A 43 -10.79 -5.30 -14.55
CA LEU A 43 -11.24 -5.46 -13.16
C LEU A 43 -12.33 -4.45 -12.79
N ALA A 44 -12.14 -3.16 -13.12
CA ALA A 44 -13.12 -2.12 -12.82
C ALA A 44 -14.47 -2.43 -13.48
N ASN A 45 -14.47 -2.73 -14.79
CA ASN A 45 -15.69 -3.07 -15.53
C ASN A 45 -16.38 -4.30 -14.96
N ARG A 46 -15.63 -5.34 -14.61
CA ARG A 46 -16.19 -6.56 -14.01
C ARG A 46 -16.90 -6.27 -12.70
N TYR A 47 -16.24 -5.57 -11.77
CA TYR A 47 -16.86 -5.27 -10.48
C TYR A 47 -18.05 -4.31 -10.62
N ASN A 48 -17.99 -3.37 -11.56
CA ASN A 48 -19.12 -2.48 -11.86
C ASN A 48 -20.33 -3.27 -12.38
N LEU A 49 -20.12 -4.20 -13.31
CA LEU A 49 -21.18 -5.04 -13.87
C LEU A 49 -21.76 -6.03 -12.85
N LEU A 50 -20.91 -6.68 -12.05
CA LEU A 50 -21.35 -7.71 -11.11
C LEU A 50 -21.99 -7.14 -9.84
N LEU A 51 -21.51 -6.00 -9.36
CA LEU A 51 -21.85 -5.47 -8.03
C LEU A 51 -22.53 -4.09 -8.08
N GLY A 52 -22.78 -3.54 -9.27
CA GLY A 52 -23.39 -2.21 -9.43
C GLY A 52 -22.50 -1.07 -8.93
N MET A 53 -21.18 -1.27 -8.94
CA MET A 53 -20.19 -0.30 -8.46
C MET A 53 -19.86 0.75 -9.53
N LYS A 54 -19.07 1.75 -9.14
CA LYS A 54 -18.56 2.82 -10.02
C LYS A 54 -17.05 3.00 -9.88
N TRP A 55 -16.33 1.89 -9.96
CA TRP A 55 -14.88 1.87 -9.89
C TRP A 55 -14.28 2.34 -11.21
N GLU A 56 -13.14 3.01 -11.12
CA GLU A 56 -12.39 3.51 -12.26
C GLU A 56 -11.14 2.65 -12.50
N GLY A 57 -10.84 2.35 -13.76
CA GLY A 57 -9.62 1.65 -14.16
C GLY A 57 -8.73 2.58 -14.98
N LEU A 58 -7.56 2.92 -14.46
CA LEU A 58 -6.56 3.75 -15.10
C LEU A 58 -5.44 2.88 -15.69
N PRO A 59 -5.36 2.73 -17.02
CA PRO A 59 -4.35 1.92 -17.69
C PRO A 59 -3.00 2.66 -17.83
N TYR A 60 -2.54 3.29 -16.75
CA TYR A 60 -1.36 4.16 -16.77
C TYR A 60 -0.28 3.66 -15.82
N ARG A 61 0.98 3.87 -16.22
CA ARG A 61 2.13 3.59 -15.37
C ARG A 61 2.19 4.67 -14.30
N PHE A 62 2.31 4.25 -13.05
CA PHE A 62 2.62 5.17 -11.96
C PHE A 62 4.14 5.39 -11.87
N PRO A 63 4.63 6.63 -11.63
CA PRO A 63 3.87 7.88 -11.56
C PRO A 63 3.60 8.50 -12.94
N SER A 64 2.47 9.19 -13.06
CA SER A 64 2.08 9.99 -14.23
C SER A 64 1.04 11.02 -13.80
N ARG A 65 0.84 12.09 -14.59
CA ARG A 65 -0.16 13.13 -14.29
C ARG A 65 -1.56 12.54 -14.03
N ALA A 66 -1.99 11.57 -14.83
CA ALA A 66 -3.30 10.95 -14.67
C ALA A 66 -3.43 10.18 -13.35
N THR A 67 -2.35 9.53 -12.91
CA THR A 67 -2.35 8.77 -11.65
C THR A 67 -2.17 9.67 -10.43
N ASP A 68 -1.50 10.81 -10.59
CA ASP A 68 -1.31 11.80 -9.52
C ASP A 68 -2.66 12.41 -9.10
N ASP A 69 -3.52 12.72 -10.07
CA ASP A 69 -4.87 13.22 -9.81
C ASP A 69 -5.72 12.19 -9.03
N ALA A 70 -5.56 10.89 -9.34
CA ALA A 70 -6.27 9.81 -8.64
C ALA A 70 -5.76 9.64 -7.20
N ILE A 71 -4.43 9.55 -7.01
CA ILE A 71 -3.82 9.38 -5.69
C ILE A 71 -4.00 10.62 -4.81
N GLY A 72 -4.04 11.82 -5.40
CA GLY A 72 -4.17 13.07 -4.66
C GLY A 72 -5.47 13.20 -3.86
N ASN A 73 -6.52 12.45 -4.25
CA ASN A 73 -7.82 12.41 -3.57
C ASN A 73 -8.03 11.14 -2.72
N ALA A 74 -7.01 10.28 -2.58
CA ALA A 74 -7.16 9.00 -1.90
C ALA A 74 -7.06 9.15 -0.36
N ASP A 75 -8.00 8.53 0.36
CA ASP A 75 -7.92 8.36 1.82
C ASP A 75 -7.03 7.16 2.22
N LEU A 76 -7.00 6.16 1.33
CA LEU A 76 -6.25 4.91 1.51
C LEU A 76 -5.66 4.47 0.17
N ILE A 77 -4.35 4.26 0.14
CA ILE A 77 -3.64 3.62 -0.97
C ILE A 77 -3.36 2.17 -0.61
N ILE A 78 -3.64 1.25 -1.53
CA ILE A 78 -3.28 -0.16 -1.39
C ILE A 78 -2.32 -0.50 -2.53
N SER A 79 -1.06 -0.76 -2.22
CA SER A 79 -0.08 -1.21 -3.22
C SER A 79 0.03 -2.73 -3.22
N ALA A 80 -0.02 -3.31 -4.41
CA ALA A 80 0.31 -4.72 -4.67
C ALA A 80 1.28 -4.78 -5.86
N VAL A 81 2.35 -3.98 -5.76
CA VAL A 81 3.34 -3.77 -6.83
C VAL A 81 4.52 -4.72 -6.67
N ASP A 82 5.13 -5.10 -7.78
CA ASP A 82 6.30 -5.97 -7.85
C ASP A 82 7.63 -5.19 -7.81
N LEU A 83 7.65 -3.94 -8.26
CA LEU A 83 8.87 -3.14 -8.35
C LEU A 83 9.17 -2.33 -7.06
N PRO A 84 10.42 -2.39 -6.54
CA PRO A 84 10.90 -1.46 -5.51
C PRO A 84 10.73 0.01 -5.91
N SER A 85 11.05 0.38 -7.15
CA SER A 85 10.92 1.76 -7.63
C SER A 85 9.49 2.29 -7.55
N ALA A 86 8.48 1.44 -7.80
CA ALA A 86 7.08 1.80 -7.68
C ALA A 86 6.70 2.12 -6.22
N ARG A 87 7.21 1.35 -5.24
CA ARG A 87 7.02 1.66 -3.82
C ARG A 87 7.67 2.99 -3.43
N VAL A 88 8.89 3.24 -3.91
CA VAL A 88 9.58 4.52 -3.69
C VAL A 88 8.77 5.68 -4.27
N ALA A 89 8.29 5.54 -5.50
CA ALA A 89 7.48 6.57 -6.15
C ALA A 89 6.18 6.86 -5.37
N ILE A 90 5.53 5.84 -4.81
CA ILE A 90 4.32 6.03 -3.98
C ILE A 90 4.70 6.84 -2.74
N GLY A 91 5.73 6.40 -2.00
CA GLY A 91 6.17 7.10 -0.78
C GLY A 91 6.71 8.51 -1.00
N ALA A 92 7.11 8.86 -2.23
CA ALA A 92 7.58 10.18 -2.62
C ALA A 92 6.49 11.04 -3.32
N CYS A 93 5.26 10.55 -3.45
CA CYS A 93 4.21 11.22 -4.19
C CYS A 93 3.71 12.48 -3.47
N GLU A 94 4.10 13.66 -3.95
CA GLU A 94 3.67 14.95 -3.40
C GLU A 94 2.21 15.30 -3.75
N ALA A 95 1.59 14.58 -4.68
CA ALA A 95 0.21 14.82 -5.08
C ALA A 95 -0.79 14.49 -3.95
N VAL A 96 -0.40 13.70 -2.94
CA VAL A 96 -1.24 13.33 -1.80
C VAL A 96 -1.49 14.54 -0.89
N LYS A 97 -2.70 15.11 -0.98
CA LYS A 97 -3.05 16.39 -0.32
C LYS A 97 -3.51 16.25 1.12
N HIS A 98 -3.96 15.07 1.53
CA HIS A 98 -4.59 14.84 2.82
C HIS A 98 -3.89 13.74 3.62
N ASN A 99 -4.38 13.49 4.84
CA ASN A 99 -3.88 12.44 5.70
C ASN A 99 -4.23 11.04 5.12
N CYS A 100 -3.47 10.60 4.13
CA CYS A 100 -3.67 9.34 3.45
C CYS A 100 -2.90 8.22 4.15
N MET A 101 -3.59 7.10 4.38
CA MET A 101 -2.97 5.86 4.84
C MET A 101 -2.51 5.03 3.63
N TRP A 102 -1.49 4.20 3.84
CA TRP A 102 -0.92 3.33 2.84
C TRP A 102 -0.81 1.91 3.40
N LEU A 103 -1.45 0.96 2.72
CA LEU A 103 -1.35 -0.47 2.93
C LEU A 103 -0.53 -1.11 1.81
N ASP A 104 0.74 -1.42 2.08
CA ASP A 104 1.59 -2.17 1.16
C ASP A 104 1.44 -3.67 1.34
N LEU A 105 1.20 -4.37 0.24
CA LEU A 105 1.12 -5.82 0.14
C LEU A 105 2.30 -6.32 -0.71
N GLY A 106 3.14 -7.15 -0.11
CA GLY A 106 4.26 -7.79 -0.80
C GLY A 106 4.28 -9.29 -0.56
N ASN A 107 4.79 -10.03 -1.54
CA ASN A 107 5.02 -11.47 -1.39
C ASN A 107 6.22 -11.93 -2.20
N GLY A 108 6.92 -12.92 -1.65
CA GLY A 108 7.86 -13.77 -2.38
C GLY A 108 7.21 -15.11 -2.72
N HIS A 109 8.01 -16.18 -2.76
CA HIS A 109 7.50 -17.49 -3.18
C HIS A 109 6.49 -18.09 -2.19
N ARG A 110 6.83 -18.14 -0.89
CA ARG A 110 5.98 -18.71 0.18
C ARG A 110 5.86 -17.82 1.41
N HIS A 111 6.44 -16.63 1.36
CA HIS A 111 6.33 -15.63 2.43
C HIS A 111 5.68 -14.36 1.87
N GLY A 112 5.10 -13.57 2.76
CA GLY A 112 4.62 -12.25 2.39
C GLY A 112 4.41 -11.36 3.58
N GLN A 113 4.18 -10.10 3.28
CA GLN A 113 4.07 -9.04 4.27
C GLN A 113 2.94 -8.08 3.91
N VAL A 114 2.41 -7.48 4.96
CA VAL A 114 1.47 -6.37 4.90
C VAL A 114 2.01 -5.28 5.80
N VAL A 115 2.25 -4.08 5.28
CA VAL A 115 2.65 -2.92 6.10
C VAL A 115 1.63 -1.81 5.92
N PHE A 116 1.07 -1.36 7.03
CA PHE A 116 0.05 -0.31 7.09
C PHE A 116 0.60 0.91 7.83
N GLY A 117 0.61 2.07 7.17
CA GLY A 117 1.23 3.29 7.69
C GLY A 117 0.71 4.56 7.04
N GLY A 118 1.26 5.72 7.42
CA GLY A 118 0.97 7.00 6.79
C GLY A 118 1.93 7.32 5.66
N ILE A 119 1.46 7.97 4.60
CA ILE A 119 2.30 8.34 3.46
C ILE A 119 2.96 9.70 3.66
N ASN A 120 2.18 10.72 4.07
CA ASN A 120 2.70 12.07 4.31
C ASN A 120 3.62 12.09 5.53
N LYS A 121 4.66 12.93 5.48
CA LYS A 121 5.68 13.06 6.53
C LYS A 121 5.10 13.23 7.94
N VAL A 122 4.07 14.07 8.08
CA VAL A 122 3.40 14.33 9.37
C VAL A 122 2.80 13.07 9.97
N MET A 123 2.25 12.18 9.13
CA MET A 123 1.70 10.91 9.60
C MET A 123 2.78 9.88 9.84
N ARG A 124 3.80 9.83 8.98
CA ARG A 124 4.92 8.88 9.05
C ARG A 124 5.63 8.90 10.41
N ASP A 125 5.71 10.05 11.07
CA ASP A 125 6.25 10.20 12.43
C ASP A 125 5.50 9.38 13.49
N ARG A 126 4.18 9.16 13.30
CA ARG A 126 3.32 8.39 14.21
C ARG A 126 2.98 6.99 13.65
N PHE A 127 2.86 6.89 12.34
CA PHE A 127 2.44 5.72 11.60
C PHE A 127 3.49 5.46 10.52
N PRO A 128 4.64 4.84 10.86
CA PRO A 128 5.65 4.48 9.88
C PRO A 128 5.05 3.59 8.79
N ASN A 129 5.60 3.66 7.58
CA ASN A 129 5.12 2.91 6.44
C ASN A 129 6.15 1.87 5.97
N VAL A 130 5.90 1.25 4.82
CA VAL A 130 6.76 0.19 4.27
C VAL A 130 8.21 0.64 4.06
N LEU A 131 8.46 1.92 3.74
CA LEU A 131 9.81 2.45 3.54
C LEU A 131 10.55 2.70 4.87
N ASP A 132 9.85 2.70 6.00
CA ASP A 132 10.45 2.70 7.33
C ASP A 132 10.72 1.29 7.83
N ALA A 133 9.78 0.38 7.56
CA ALA A 133 9.89 -1.03 7.94
C ALA A 133 10.99 -1.75 7.15
N TYR A 134 11.20 -1.35 5.89
CA TYR A 134 12.21 -1.89 4.97
C TYR A 134 13.02 -0.74 4.34
N PRO A 135 13.96 -0.14 5.08
CA PRO A 135 14.76 1.00 4.60
C PRO A 135 15.69 0.63 3.43
N GLU A 136 15.87 -0.65 3.14
CA GLU A 136 16.62 -1.16 2.00
C GLU A 136 15.88 -1.05 0.65
N ILE A 137 14.54 -0.88 0.64
CA ILE A 137 13.74 -0.81 -0.60
C ILE A 137 14.31 0.18 -1.63
N PRO A 138 14.69 1.42 -1.26
CA PRO A 138 15.25 2.38 -2.22
C PRO A 138 16.63 2.00 -2.78
N LEU A 139 17.31 1.02 -2.19
CA LEU A 139 18.62 0.53 -2.62
C LEU A 139 18.51 -0.68 -3.56
N LEU A 140 17.32 -1.27 -3.70
CA LEU A 140 17.08 -2.42 -4.56
C LEU A 140 16.91 -1.99 -6.01
N GLU A 141 17.44 -2.79 -6.93
CA GLU A 141 17.21 -2.64 -8.37
C GLU A 141 15.87 -3.28 -8.77
N ASP A 142 15.25 -2.73 -9.81
CA ASP A 142 14.04 -3.29 -10.38
C ASP A 142 14.36 -4.56 -11.18
N ASP A 143 13.70 -5.67 -10.83
CA ASP A 143 13.69 -6.87 -11.65
C ASP A 143 12.48 -6.82 -12.62
N HIS A 144 12.77 -6.74 -13.91
CA HIS A 144 11.75 -6.73 -14.96
C HIS A 144 11.46 -8.12 -15.55
N THR A 145 11.98 -9.18 -14.95
CA THR A 145 11.77 -10.55 -15.40
C THR A 145 10.29 -10.92 -15.30
N LYS A 146 9.61 -10.97 -16.44
CA LYS A 146 8.21 -11.42 -16.52
C LYS A 146 8.18 -12.93 -16.68
N SER A 147 7.35 -13.62 -15.90
CA SER A 147 7.08 -15.04 -16.14
C SER A 147 6.56 -15.25 -17.56
N CYS A 148 7.23 -16.11 -18.32
CA CYS A 148 6.94 -16.39 -19.72
C CYS A 148 5.82 -17.43 -19.89
N SER A 149 5.55 -18.24 -18.86
CA SER A 149 4.48 -19.24 -18.88
C SER A 149 3.68 -19.32 -17.58
N ALA A 150 2.50 -19.95 -17.66
CA ALA A 150 1.69 -20.28 -16.49
C ALA A 150 2.42 -21.22 -15.52
N ALA A 151 3.10 -22.25 -16.03
CA ALA A 151 3.86 -23.20 -15.22
C ALA A 151 5.06 -22.56 -14.53
N GLU A 152 5.74 -21.60 -15.19
CA GLU A 152 6.79 -20.80 -14.55
C GLU A 152 6.22 -19.87 -13.48
N SER A 153 5.05 -19.27 -13.73
CA SER A 153 4.37 -18.41 -12.76
C SER A 153 3.96 -19.14 -11.46
N ILE A 154 3.65 -20.44 -11.54
CA ILE A 154 3.37 -21.29 -10.37
C ILE A 154 4.67 -21.70 -9.65
N ARG A 155 5.77 -21.87 -10.40
CA ARG A 155 7.06 -22.27 -9.83
C ARG A 155 7.78 -21.11 -9.14
N THR A 156 7.59 -19.89 -9.60
CA THR A 156 8.22 -18.69 -9.02
C THR A 156 7.49 -18.16 -7.81
N GLN A 157 6.17 -18.40 -7.70
CA GLN A 157 5.37 -18.07 -6.52
C GLN A 157 4.28 -19.12 -6.27
N ASP A 158 4.11 -19.52 -5.00
CA ASP A 158 3.04 -20.42 -4.61
C ASP A 158 1.68 -19.77 -4.91
N CYS A 159 0.78 -20.52 -5.54
CA CYS A 159 -0.52 -20.07 -6.01
C CYS A 159 -1.34 -19.35 -4.91
N LEU A 160 -1.18 -19.72 -3.65
CA LEU A 160 -1.98 -19.22 -2.55
C LEU A 160 -1.38 -18.02 -1.79
N VAL A 161 -0.11 -17.67 -2.01
CA VAL A 161 0.57 -16.60 -1.24
C VAL A 161 -0.12 -15.25 -1.45
N ASN A 162 -0.47 -14.92 -2.69
CA ASN A 162 -1.20 -13.70 -3.03
C ASN A 162 -2.52 -13.58 -2.25
N ARG A 163 -3.26 -14.70 -2.15
CA ARG A 163 -4.55 -14.73 -1.45
C ARG A 163 -4.38 -14.64 0.06
N ALA A 164 -3.37 -15.30 0.62
CA ALA A 164 -3.06 -15.24 2.05
C ALA A 164 -2.71 -13.79 2.47
N VAL A 165 -1.78 -13.16 1.76
CA VAL A 165 -1.37 -11.76 2.03
C VAL A 165 -2.53 -10.80 1.86
N THR A 166 -3.28 -10.92 0.75
CA THR A 166 -4.46 -10.06 0.50
C THR A 166 -5.51 -10.23 1.60
N THR A 167 -5.76 -11.46 2.06
CA THR A 167 -6.75 -11.70 3.13
C THR A 167 -6.32 -11.06 4.44
N ALA A 168 -5.04 -11.20 4.81
CA ALA A 168 -4.50 -10.56 6.01
C ALA A 168 -4.57 -9.03 5.93
N GLY A 169 -4.20 -8.44 4.79
CA GLY A 169 -4.29 -6.99 4.58
C GLY A 169 -5.72 -6.46 4.55
N MET A 170 -6.65 -7.18 3.92
CA MET A 170 -8.06 -6.80 3.92
C MET A 170 -8.69 -6.91 5.31
N GLY A 171 -8.11 -7.69 6.22
CA GLY A 171 -8.48 -7.66 7.64
C GLY A 171 -8.28 -6.28 8.27
N ILE A 172 -7.17 -5.60 7.95
CA ILE A 172 -6.90 -4.23 8.41
C ILE A 172 -7.93 -3.26 7.81
N VAL A 173 -8.18 -3.35 6.51
CA VAL A 173 -9.19 -2.51 5.84
C VAL A 173 -10.57 -2.73 6.45
N TRP A 174 -10.94 -3.98 6.73
CA TRP A 174 -12.22 -4.29 7.35
C TRP A 174 -12.37 -3.70 8.75
N GLU A 175 -11.33 -3.77 9.59
CA GLU A 175 -11.32 -3.13 10.91
C GLU A 175 -11.53 -1.62 10.78
N LEU A 176 -10.74 -0.95 9.92
CA LEU A 176 -10.89 0.48 9.69
C LEU A 176 -12.31 0.86 9.25
N LEU A 177 -12.90 0.10 8.33
CA LEU A 177 -14.24 0.36 7.83
C LEU A 177 -15.33 0.06 8.88
N ARG A 178 -15.10 -0.90 9.77
CA ARG A 178 -16.13 -1.39 10.69
C ARG A 178 -16.09 -0.72 12.07
N THR A 179 -14.90 -0.50 12.61
CA THR A 179 -14.65 0.01 13.96
C THR A 179 -13.97 1.39 13.95
N GLY A 180 -13.41 1.82 12.81
CA GLY A 180 -12.74 3.11 12.68
C GLY A 180 -11.28 3.10 13.14
N GLU A 181 -10.75 1.96 13.58
CA GLU A 181 -9.38 1.83 14.08
C GLU A 181 -8.82 0.43 13.87
N THR A 182 -7.49 0.34 13.83
CA THR A 182 -6.74 -0.92 13.84
C THR A 182 -5.45 -0.72 14.61
N SER A 183 -5.05 -1.72 15.40
CA SER A 183 -3.76 -1.73 16.08
C SER A 183 -2.66 -2.39 15.24
N LYS A 184 -3.00 -2.97 14.08
CA LYS A 184 -2.08 -3.75 13.25
C LYS A 184 -1.32 -2.83 12.31
N HIS A 185 0.00 -2.78 12.48
CA HIS A 185 0.90 -2.04 11.60
C HIS A 185 1.53 -2.98 10.57
N TRP A 186 2.08 -4.10 11.02
CA TRP A 186 2.85 -4.99 10.15
C TRP A 186 2.45 -6.44 10.37
N LEU A 187 2.08 -7.13 9.30
CA LEU A 187 1.80 -8.57 9.30
C LEU A 187 2.85 -9.29 8.48
N VAL A 188 3.35 -10.40 8.98
CA VAL A 188 4.26 -11.30 8.26
C VAL A 188 3.63 -12.68 8.20
N LEU A 189 3.62 -13.27 7.01
CA LEU A 189 3.03 -14.57 6.74
C LEU A 189 4.08 -15.49 6.13
N ASN A 190 4.11 -16.75 6.57
CA ASN A 190 4.94 -17.79 6.00
C ASN A 190 4.10 -19.05 5.77
N LEU A 191 3.77 -19.33 4.51
CA LEU A 191 3.04 -20.53 4.11
C LEU A 191 3.92 -21.81 4.16
N GLY A 192 5.23 -21.65 4.31
CA GLY A 192 6.18 -22.69 4.65
C GLY A 192 5.93 -23.30 6.02
N THR A 193 5.81 -22.44 7.03
CA THR A 193 5.69 -22.83 8.43
C THR A 193 4.23 -22.80 8.92
N GLY A 194 3.34 -22.12 8.21
CA GLY A 194 1.97 -21.82 8.65
C GLY A 194 1.90 -20.64 9.62
N GLU A 195 3.00 -19.94 9.86
CA GLU A 195 3.06 -18.83 10.81
C GLU A 195 2.46 -17.55 10.23
N GLN A 196 1.73 -16.84 11.08
CA GLN A 196 1.27 -15.48 10.84
C GLN A 196 1.52 -14.66 12.09
N MET A 197 2.34 -13.63 11.96
CA MET A 197 2.69 -12.71 13.04
C MET A 197 2.12 -11.32 12.76
N SER A 198 1.72 -10.62 13.82
CA SER A 198 1.26 -9.24 13.75
C SER A 198 2.02 -8.36 14.72
N TYR A 199 2.50 -7.21 14.24
CA TYR A 199 3.22 -6.22 15.01
C TYR A 199 2.38 -4.93 15.07
N PRO A 200 2.28 -4.30 16.26
CA PRO A 200 1.58 -3.04 16.40
C PRO A 200 2.42 -1.88 15.89
N PHE A 201 1.80 -0.69 15.81
CA PHE A 201 2.56 0.55 15.55
C PHE A 201 3.61 0.77 16.65
N PRO A 202 4.82 1.24 16.30
CA PRO A 202 5.82 1.57 17.31
C PRO A 202 5.31 2.72 18.19
N PRO A 203 5.77 2.77 19.46
CA PRO A 203 5.41 3.86 20.34
C PRO A 203 5.90 5.19 19.76
N PRO A 204 5.19 6.31 20.00
CA PRO A 204 5.62 7.63 19.55
C PRO A 204 7.03 7.94 20.04
N ALA A 205 7.87 8.51 19.17
CA ALA A 205 9.21 8.94 19.57
C ALA A 205 9.13 9.88 20.79
N PRO A 206 10.04 9.76 21.78
CA PRO A 206 10.06 10.66 22.91
C PRO A 206 10.21 12.10 22.43
N LYS A 207 9.33 13.01 22.87
CA LYS A 207 9.46 14.44 22.57
C LYS A 207 10.82 14.91 23.10
N GLN A 208 11.70 15.36 22.20
CA GLN A 208 12.96 15.98 22.63
C GLN A 208 12.64 17.14 23.59
N PRO A 209 13.33 17.24 24.74
CA PRO A 209 13.09 18.33 25.67
C PRO A 209 13.35 19.66 24.94
N LYS A 210 12.35 20.54 24.93
CA LYS A 210 12.50 21.90 24.40
C LYS A 210 13.68 22.54 25.12
N ALA A 211 14.73 22.90 24.38
CA ALA A 211 15.84 23.66 24.92
C ALA A 211 15.30 24.95 25.53
N THR A 212 15.18 25.00 26.86
CA THR A 212 14.86 26.22 27.59
C THR A 212 16.08 27.13 27.47
N GLY A 213 16.06 28.00 26.47
CA GLY A 213 17.03 29.08 26.34
C GLY A 213 16.91 30.06 27.50
N LYS A 214 17.54 29.75 28.64
CA LYS A 214 17.83 30.76 29.67
C LYS A 214 18.87 31.71 29.08
N LYS A 215 18.41 32.83 28.51
CA LYS A 215 19.26 34.01 28.27
C LYS A 215 19.82 34.46 29.62
N GLY A 216 21.09 34.18 29.88
CA GLY A 216 21.82 34.73 31.03
C GLY A 216 21.83 36.25 30.94
N LYS A 217 21.23 36.92 31.93
CA LYS A 217 21.42 38.37 32.12
C LYS A 217 22.84 38.59 32.63
N VAL A 218 23.67 39.20 31.79
CA VAL A 218 24.97 39.75 32.19
C VAL A 218 24.71 40.98 33.07
N SER A 219 24.98 40.88 34.37
CA SER A 219 24.99 42.03 35.28
C SER A 219 26.31 42.79 35.11
N LYS A 220 26.22 44.05 34.64
CA LYS A 220 27.34 44.99 34.67
C LYS A 220 27.63 45.36 36.13
N LEU A 221 28.81 44.99 36.64
CA LEU A 221 29.37 45.54 37.87
C LEU A 221 29.66 47.04 37.67
N ARG A 222 29.09 47.87 38.55
CA ARG A 222 29.50 49.28 38.73
C ARG A 222 30.76 49.31 39.60
N LYS A 223 31.79 50.01 39.11
CA LYS A 223 32.96 50.43 39.89
C LYS A 223 32.53 51.40 40.99
N VAL A 224 33.01 51.17 42.21
CA VAL A 224 33.40 52.19 43.19
C VAL A 224 34.76 51.76 43.71
#